data_AF-A0A3D0IIF0-F1
#
_entry.id   AF-A0A3D0IIF0-F1
#
_cell.length_a   1.000
_cell.length_b   1.000
_cell.length_c   1.000
_cell.angle_alpha   90.00
_cell.angle_beta   90.00
_cell.angle_gamma   90.00
#
_symmetry.space_group_name_H-M   'P 1'
#
loop_
_entity.id
_entity.type
_entity.pdbx_description
1 polymer ?
#
loop_
_entity_poly.entity_id
_entity_poly.type
_entity_poly.pdbx_seq_one_letter_code
_entity_poly.pdbx_strand_id
1 'polypeptide(L)' 'MAIRIGIYGYGNLGRGVEASIRQNPDMELVAVFTRRDPSSLKIQTESAKVMSVNDVASMKDAIDVMILCGGSAT' A
#
# COMPACT_ATOMS: atom_id res chain seq x y z
N MET A 1 -5.74 -12.96 13.61
CA MET A 1 -4.87 -13.09 12.42
C MET A 1 -5.39 -12.06 11.43
N ALA A 2 -4.58 -11.08 11.05
CA ALA A 2 -5.00 -10.01 10.13
C ALA A 2 -4.54 -10.32 8.71
N ILE A 3 -5.33 -9.95 7.72
CA ILE A 3 -4.99 -10.01 6.30
C ILE A 3 -4.03 -8.86 5.99
N ARG A 4 -2.85 -9.19 5.46
CA ARG A 4 -1.79 -8.23 5.16
C ARG A 4 -2.00 -7.63 3.79
N ILE A 5 -2.22 -6.32 3.76
CA ILE A 5 -2.55 -5.58 2.55
C ILE A 5 -1.33 -4.79 2.07
N GLY A 6 -1.10 -4.84 0.75
CA GLY A 6 -0.24 -3.91 0.03
C GLY A 6 -1.08 -2.96 -0.82
N ILE A 7 -0.65 -1.70 -0.93
CA ILE A 7 -1.24 -0.71 -1.85
C ILE A 7 -0.25 -0.45 -2.98
N TYR A 8 -0.65 -0.66 -4.23
CA TYR A 8 0.14 -0.28 -5.41
C TYR A 8 -0.39 1.04 -5.99
N GLY A 9 0.33 2.13 -5.74
CA GLY A 9 -0.04 3.48 -6.19
C GLY A 9 -0.75 4.29 -5.12
N TYR A 10 -0.25 5.50 -4.86
CA TYR A 10 -0.73 6.35 -3.77
C TYR A 10 -1.33 7.68 -4.26
N GLY A 11 -2.32 7.56 -5.14
CA GLY A 11 -3.19 8.65 -5.58
C GLY A 11 -4.40 8.84 -4.65
N ASN A 12 -5.51 9.37 -5.18
CA ASN A 12 -6.75 9.53 -4.41
C ASN A 12 -7.29 8.18 -3.91
N LEU A 13 -7.29 7.16 -4.79
CA LEU A 13 -7.76 5.82 -4.45
C LEU A 13 -6.88 5.15 -3.38
N GLY A 14 -5.55 5.26 -3.50
CA GLY A 14 -4.63 4.73 -2.49
C GLY A 14 -4.83 5.33 -1.09
N ARG A 15 -5.11 6.64 -1.00
CA ARG A 15 -5.46 7.28 0.28
C ARG A 15 -6.81 6.82 0.82
N GLY A 16 -7.80 6.58 -0.06
CA GLY A 16 -9.08 6.01 0.33
C GLY A 16 -8.92 4.60 0.90
N VAL A 17 -8.15 3.74 0.23
CA VAL A 17 -7.85 2.38 0.69
C VAL A 17 -7.13 2.37 2.03
N GLU A 18 -6.12 3.23 2.23
CA GLU A 18 -5.45 3.37 3.53
C GLU A 18 -6.47 3.70 4.65
N ALA A 19 -7.35 4.68 4.40
CA ALA A 19 -8.37 5.08 5.37
C ALA A 19 -9.41 3.96 5.63
N SER A 20 -9.74 3.16 4.62
CA SER A 20 -10.63 2.00 4.75
C SER A 20 -9.98 0.88 5.56
N ILE A 21 -8.71 0.56 5.34
CA ILE A 21 -8.01 -0.50 6.09
C ILE A 21 -8.05 -0.21 7.60
N ARG A 22 -7.87 1.04 8.03
CA ARG A 22 -7.94 1.44 9.44
C ARG A 22 -9.30 1.21 10.12
N GLN A 23 -10.36 1.00 9.34
CA GLN A 23 -11.70 0.71 9.83
C GLN A 23 -12.00 -0.80 9.87
N ASN A 24 -11.10 -1.63 9.35
CA ASN A 24 -11.25 -3.08 9.27
C ASN A 24 -10.23 -3.75 10.21
N PRO A 25 -10.65 -4.19 11.42
CA PRO A 25 -9.73 -4.71 12.44
C PRO A 25 -9.07 -6.05 12.08
N ASP A 26 -9.57 -6.73 11.05
CA ASP A 26 -9.03 -7.95 10.46
C ASP A 26 -8.03 -7.68 9.33
N MET A 27 -7.68 -6.41 9.06
CA MET A 27 -6.71 -6.02 8.02
C MET A 27 -5.57 -5.18 8.58
N GLU A 28 -4.39 -5.33 7.98
CA GLU A 28 -3.20 -4.54 8.29
C GLU A 28 -2.55 -4.03 7.01
N LEU A 29 -2.26 -2.73 6.94
CA LEU A 29 -1.49 -2.17 5.84
C LEU A 29 0.01 -2.39 6.11
N VAL A 30 0.65 -3.21 5.28
CA VAL A 30 2.08 -3.57 5.43
C VAL A 30 2.98 -2.64 4.61
N ALA A 31 2.57 -2.32 3.38
CA ALA A 31 3.37 -1.48 2.50
C ALA A 31 2.54 -0.71 1.47
N VAL A 32 3.02 0.49 1.13
CA VAL A 32 2.57 1.32 0.02
C VAL A 32 3.70 1.40 -1.00
N PHE A 33 3.42 0.96 -2.23
CA PHE A 33 4.34 1.00 -3.35
C PHE A 33 4.04 2.20 -4.25
N THR A 34 5.09 2.93 -4.64
CA THR A 34 4.96 4.14 -5.44
C THR A 34 6.03 4.21 -6.53
N ARG A 35 5.67 4.80 -7.68
CA ARG A 35 6.62 5.14 -8.77
C ARG A 35 7.42 6.41 -8.47
N ARG A 36 6.90 7.27 -7.58
CA ARG A 36 7.62 8.45 -7.07
C ARG A 36 8.71 8.02 -6.09
N ASP A 37 9.63 8.92 -5.79
CA ASP A 37 10.57 8.73 -4.68
C ASP A 37 9.82 8.39 -3.38
N PRO A 38 10.05 7.21 -2.76
CA PRO A 38 9.43 6.83 -1.50
C PRO A 38 9.60 7.87 -0.38
N SER A 39 10.75 8.55 -0.32
CA SER A 39 11.04 9.55 0.71
C SER A 39 10.18 10.82 0.59
N SER A 40 9.65 11.08 -0.61
CA SER A 40 8.74 12.21 -0.88
C SER A 40 7.29 11.95 -0.47
N LEU A 41 6.95 10.70 -0.13
CA LEU A 41 5.59 10.30 0.17
C LEU A 41 5.34 10.31 1.69
N LYS A 42 4.26 10.97 2.11
CA LYS A 42 3.74 10.88 3.47
C LYS A 42 2.44 10.08 3.47
N ILE A 43 2.41 9.03 4.27
CA ILE A 43 1.23 8.20 4.52
C ILE A 43 0.79 8.38 5.98
N GLN A 44 -0.43 8.00 6.32
CA GLN A 44 -1.01 8.17 7.66
C GLN A 44 -0.77 6.96 8.56
N THR A 45 -0.38 5.83 7.98
CA THR A 45 -0.12 4.58 8.70
C THR A 45 1.38 4.42 8.96
N GLU A 46 1.82 4.77 10.16
CA GLU A 46 3.25 4.76 10.54
C GLU A 46 3.89 3.36 10.51
N SER A 47 3.10 2.31 10.74
CA SER A 47 3.57 0.92 10.69
C SER A 47 3.83 0.42 9.26
N ALA A 48 3.25 1.08 8.26
CA ALA A 48 3.36 0.66 6.87
C ALA A 48 4.64 1.23 6.22
N LYS A 49 5.33 0.41 5.46
CA LYS A 49 6.51 0.85 4.69
C LYS A 49 6.08 1.63 3.46
N VAL A 50 6.83 2.68 3.10
CA VAL A 50 6.75 3.26 1.75
C VAL A 50 7.92 2.73 0.94
N MET A 51 7.64 2.07 -0.19
CA MET A 51 8.62 1.37 -1.00
C MET A 51 8.50 1.74 -2.48
N SER A 52 9.56 1.50 -3.25
CA SER A 52 9.51 1.62 -4.71
C SER A 52 8.69 0.46 -5.28
N VAL A 53 7.95 0.71 -6.38
CA VAL A 53 7.27 -0.37 -7.12
C VAL A 53 8.23 -1.46 -7.61
N ASN A 54 9.52 -1.15 -7.75
CA ASN A 54 10.53 -2.14 -8.13
C ASN A 54 10.80 -3.17 -7.03
N ASP A 55 10.46 -2.84 -5.78
CA ASP A 55 10.70 -3.70 -4.62
C ASP A 55 9.52 -4.63 -4.31
N VAL A 56 8.42 -4.57 -5.09
CA VAL A 56 7.19 -5.34 -4.83
C VAL A 56 7.47 -6.84 -4.69
N ALA A 57 8.32 -7.39 -5.57
CA ALA A 57 8.65 -8.82 -5.54
C ALA A 57 9.35 -9.26 -4.24
N SER A 58 10.07 -8.35 -3.57
CA SER A 58 10.73 -8.65 -2.29
C SER A 58 9.74 -8.86 -1.13
N MET A 59 8.48 -8.45 -1.32
CA MET A 59 7.41 -8.51 -0.31
C MET A 59 6.41 -9.65 -0.56
N LYS A 60 6.72 -10.59 -1.47
CA LYS A 60 5.83 -11.69 -1.87
C LYS A 60 5.25 -12.46 -0.68
N ASP A 61 6.08 -12.83 0.29
CA ASP A 61 5.64 -13.63 1.44
C ASP A 61 5.11 -12.76 2.61
N ALA A 62 5.23 -11.44 2.48
CA ALA A 62 4.83 -10.45 3.49
C ALA A 62 3.44 -9.85 3.24
N ILE A 63 2.85 -10.03 2.06
CA ILE A 63 1.57 -9.45 1.64
C ILE A 63 0.64 -10.55 1.15
N ASP A 64 -0.57 -10.60 1.69
CA ASP A 64 -1.61 -11.56 1.29
C ASP A 64 -2.39 -11.06 0.08
N VAL A 65 -2.71 -9.76 0.05
CA VAL A 65 -3.49 -9.12 -1.03
C VAL A 65 -2.86 -7.79 -1.44
N MET A 66 -2.72 -7.58 -2.76
CA MET A 66 -2.30 -6.30 -3.33
C MET A 66 -3.50 -5.57 -3.93
N ILE A 67 -3.74 -4.33 -3.50
CA ILE A 67 -4.78 -3.46 -4.06
C ILE A 67 -4.15 -2.52 -5.09
N LEU A 68 -4.55 -2.66 -6.35
CA LEU A 68 -4.03 -1.87 -7.47
C LEU A 68 -4.77 -0.54 -7.59
N CYS A 69 -4.13 0.52 -7.09
CA CYS A 69 -4.66 1.88 -7.06
C CYS A 69 -4.04 2.78 -8.16
N GLY A 70 -3.58 2.17 -9.25
CA GLY A 70 -3.07 2.86 -10.44
C GLY A 70 -4.20 3.46 -11.28
N GLY A 71 -3.84 4.36 -12.20
CA GLY A 71 -4.79 4.84 -13.20
C GLY A 71 -5.10 3.74 -14.22
N SER A 72 -6.34 3.69 -14.71
CA SER A 72 -6.75 2.75 -15.76
C SER A 72 -6.31 3.21 -17.15
N ALA A 73 -6.09 4.51 -17.33
CA ALA A 73 -5.59 5.08 -18.57
C ALA A 73 -4.06 4.97 -18.56
N THR A 74 -3.56 4.01 -19.36
CA THR A 74 -2.14 3.71 -19.64
C THR A 74 -1.26 3.31 -18.46
#